data_AF-A0A1G2YYB8-F1
#
_entry.id   AF-A0A1G2YYB8-F1
#
_cell.length_a   1.000
_cell.length_b   1.000
_cell.length_c   1.000
_cell.angle_alpha   90.00
_cell.angle_beta   90.00
_cell.angle_gamma   90.00
#
_symmetry.space_group_name_H-M   'P 1'
#
loop_
_entity.id
_entity.type
_entity.pdbx_description
1 polymer ?
#
loop_
_entity_poly.entity_id
_entity_poly.type
_entity_poly.pdbx_seq_one_letter_code
_entity_poly.pdbx_strand_id
1 'polypeptide(L)'
;MEKVKVNDPVGSPWISQERDRDRASPRGIVLLVLLLVLVAVALLSLEYQGRSDVELACGRNMVLRLQMDAMAESGLEHAKGLILHPQEITQEYWTGDLGQQLAAGSGDYYDVNVAKLSECNYRIISTAYRLQRGERIGCTTLKAELRLDPCIAYWQGTDAVIPSQVHVTGDVYCGGGLTIHGTVDGDVFAATTISGSGSIRGHRQEFVQAAPVAWPGLSPTDFESCYFLGTSRYRVGTLDNEVLRDVRLRPTSTNPGGVYYGDGDLDLKGRIEIDGMLVVRNDLILAEHCEVVIRAVKNFPALLVGRDLKMGADRQHLRLEGLAQIGRSIRMGNGEGNALRISGALCLAAGTVEETTGCELRIVAAPNKAAILIWQAPQSPRQWSPAGGAFFKYIERH
;
A
#
# COMPACT_ATOMS: atom_id res chain seq x y z
N MET A 1 -51.16 -27.06 46.18
CA MET A 1 -51.25 -28.44 45.63
C MET A 1 -49.86 -29.04 45.84
N GLU A 2 -49.60 -30.12 46.56
CA GLU A 2 -50.43 -31.25 46.96
C GLU A 2 -49.82 -31.94 48.22
N LYS A 3 -50.68 -32.04 49.25
CA LYS A 3 -50.81 -33.03 50.34
C LYS A 3 -49.61 -33.56 51.13
N VAL A 4 -49.56 -33.04 52.36
CA VAL A 4 -49.29 -33.69 53.65
C VAL A 4 -50.02 -35.04 53.81
N LYS A 5 -49.37 -36.04 54.42
CA LYS A 5 -50.03 -37.16 55.13
C LYS A 5 -49.29 -37.49 56.43
N VAL A 6 -49.97 -37.22 57.53
CA VAL A 6 -49.71 -37.66 58.91
C VAL A 6 -50.43 -38.99 59.13
N ASN A 7 -49.88 -39.89 59.94
CA ASN A 7 -50.64 -40.88 60.73
C ASN A 7 -49.77 -41.41 61.89
N ASP A 8 -50.25 -41.17 63.10
CA ASP A 8 -49.88 -41.76 64.41
C ASP A 8 -50.92 -42.89 64.77
N PRO A 9 -50.95 -43.50 65.98
CA PRO A 9 -49.98 -44.36 66.67
C PRO A 9 -50.64 -45.65 67.28
N VAL A 10 -49.96 -46.26 68.27
CA VAL A 10 -50.44 -47.11 69.41
C VAL A 10 -50.14 -48.63 69.32
N GLY A 11 -49.41 -49.14 70.32
CA GLY A 11 -49.46 -50.56 70.74
C GLY A 11 -48.23 -51.12 71.46
N SER A 12 -48.04 -50.77 72.74
CA SER A 12 -47.10 -51.37 73.74
C SER A 12 -47.59 -52.77 74.20
N PRO A 13 -47.02 -53.52 75.20
CA PRO A 13 -45.77 -53.39 76.00
C PRO A 13 -45.05 -54.74 76.41
N TRP A 14 -43.90 -54.62 77.13
CA TRP A 14 -43.26 -55.57 78.10
C TRP A 14 -42.57 -56.86 77.55
N ILE A 15 -41.47 -57.44 78.07
CA ILE A 15 -40.60 -57.25 79.25
C ILE A 15 -39.26 -58.01 79.00
N SER A 16 -38.15 -57.38 79.43
CA SER A 16 -36.84 -57.91 79.85
C SER A 16 -36.12 -59.05 79.10
N GLN A 17 -34.90 -58.76 78.61
CA GLN A 17 -33.71 -59.43 79.14
C GLN A 17 -32.44 -58.64 78.84
N GLU A 18 -31.77 -58.26 79.93
CA GLU A 18 -30.42 -57.67 79.95
C GLU A 18 -29.41 -58.57 79.23
N ARG A 19 -28.70 -57.98 78.27
CA ARG A 19 -27.28 -58.25 78.06
C ARG A 19 -26.56 -56.93 77.95
N ASP A 20 -25.90 -56.57 79.05
CA ASP A 20 -24.74 -55.70 79.05
C ASP A 20 -23.80 -56.11 77.90
N ARG A 21 -23.78 -55.30 76.85
CA ARG A 21 -22.67 -55.21 75.92
C ARG A 21 -22.03 -53.86 76.17
N ASP A 22 -20.81 -53.93 76.67
CA ASP A 22 -19.90 -52.82 76.88
C ASP A 22 -20.10 -51.71 75.86
N ARG A 23 -20.59 -50.55 76.33
CA ARG A 23 -20.56 -49.30 75.59
C ARG A 23 -19.11 -48.84 75.49
N ALA A 24 -18.34 -49.47 74.61
CA ALA A 24 -17.18 -48.84 74.02
C ALA A 24 -17.69 -47.61 73.26
N SER A 25 -17.40 -46.44 73.82
CA SER A 25 -17.82 -45.14 73.30
C SER A 25 -17.59 -45.04 71.77
N PRO A 26 -18.61 -44.67 70.95
CA PRO A 26 -18.46 -44.52 69.49
C PRO A 26 -17.55 -43.34 69.08
N ARG A 27 -16.88 -42.68 70.04
CA ARG A 27 -15.93 -41.58 69.82
C ARG A 27 -14.83 -41.95 68.82
N GLY A 28 -14.41 -43.21 68.76
CA GLY A 28 -13.41 -43.68 67.77
C GLY A 28 -13.94 -43.66 66.33
N ILE A 29 -15.20 -44.03 66.11
CA ILE A 29 -15.83 -44.06 64.77
C ILE A 29 -16.10 -42.62 64.29
N VAL A 30 -16.58 -41.74 65.17
CA VAL A 30 -16.81 -40.33 64.85
C VAL A 30 -15.51 -39.63 64.44
N LEU A 31 -14.40 -39.90 65.14
CA LEU A 31 -13.09 -39.34 64.79
C LEU A 31 -12.63 -39.82 63.40
N LEU A 32 -12.84 -41.10 63.09
CA LEU A 32 -12.42 -41.70 61.82
C LEU A 32 -13.25 -41.17 60.64
N VAL A 33 -14.57 -41.00 60.81
CA VAL A 33 -15.44 -40.36 59.82
C VAL A 33 -15.01 -38.93 59.57
N LEU A 34 -14.71 -38.16 60.62
CA LEU A 34 -14.30 -36.76 60.49
C LEU A 34 -12.94 -36.62 59.79
N LEU A 35 -11.99 -37.53 60.08
CA LEU A 35 -10.73 -37.61 59.36
C LEU A 35 -10.93 -37.93 57.87
N LEU A 36 -11.82 -38.87 57.55
CA LEU A 36 -12.10 -39.29 56.18
C LEU A 36 -12.74 -38.16 55.37
N VAL A 37 -13.64 -37.38 56.00
CA VAL A 37 -14.21 -36.16 55.41
C VAL A 37 -13.13 -35.10 55.19
N LEU A 38 -12.24 -34.85 56.16
CA LEU A 38 -11.14 -33.88 56.00
C LEU A 38 -10.18 -34.27 54.85
N VAL A 39 -9.84 -35.55 54.75
CA VAL A 39 -9.00 -36.06 53.65
C VAL A 39 -9.71 -35.90 52.31
N ALA A 40 -11.01 -36.23 52.23
CA ALA A 40 -11.79 -36.06 51.00
C ALA A 40 -11.87 -34.59 50.57
N VAL A 41 -12.12 -33.66 51.51
CA VAL A 41 -12.13 -32.21 51.24
C VAL A 41 -10.75 -31.75 50.76
N ALA A 42 -9.68 -32.17 51.43
CA ALA A 42 -8.31 -31.80 51.04
C ALA A 42 -7.96 -32.29 49.62
N LEU A 43 -8.32 -33.52 49.27
CA LEU A 43 -8.08 -34.07 47.92
C LEU A 43 -8.88 -33.30 46.85
N LEU A 44 -10.15 -33.00 47.12
CA LEU A 44 -10.99 -32.21 46.19
C LEU A 44 -10.48 -30.78 46.03
N SER A 45 -10.04 -30.13 47.11
CA SER A 45 -9.46 -28.79 47.05
C SER A 45 -8.15 -28.77 46.26
N LEU A 46 -7.30 -29.80 46.41
CA LEU A 46 -6.02 -29.89 45.71
C LEU A 46 -6.22 -30.17 44.20
N GLU A 47 -7.21 -30.98 43.84
CA GLU A 47 -7.61 -31.18 42.45
C GLU A 47 -8.17 -29.90 41.82
N TYR A 48 -9.03 -29.17 42.54
CA TYR A 48 -9.56 -27.89 42.08
C TYR A 48 -8.45 -26.86 41.87
N GLN A 49 -7.52 -26.73 42.82
CA GLN A 49 -6.37 -25.83 42.70
C GLN A 49 -5.50 -26.19 41.48
N GLY A 50 -5.22 -27.48 41.27
CA GLY A 50 -4.46 -27.94 40.12
C GLY A 50 -5.14 -27.61 38.77
N ARG A 51 -6.47 -27.78 38.68
CA ARG A 51 -7.23 -27.40 37.47
C ARG A 51 -7.23 -25.89 37.25
N SER A 52 -7.45 -25.10 38.29
CA SER A 52 -7.43 -23.63 38.21
C SER A 52 -6.08 -23.09 37.76
N ASP A 53 -4.96 -23.66 38.23
CA ASP A 53 -3.62 -23.24 37.82
C ASP A 53 -3.36 -23.51 36.33
N VAL A 54 -3.80 -24.66 35.82
CA VAL A 54 -3.70 -25.00 34.39
C VAL A 54 -4.58 -24.08 33.55
N GLU A 55 -5.82 -23.83 33.96
CA GLU A 55 -6.73 -22.93 33.26
C GLU A 55 -6.18 -21.49 33.21
N LEU A 56 -5.58 -21.02 34.31
CA LEU A 56 -4.96 -19.70 34.38
C LEU A 56 -3.71 -19.60 33.49
N ALA A 57 -2.88 -20.64 33.43
CA ALA A 57 -1.73 -20.70 32.52
C ALA A 57 -2.18 -20.70 31.05
N CYS A 58 -3.20 -21.50 30.72
CA CYS A 58 -3.82 -21.52 29.39
C CYS A 58 -4.41 -20.15 29.02
N GLY A 59 -5.13 -19.51 29.96
CA GLY A 59 -5.69 -18.18 29.76
C GLY A 59 -4.62 -17.13 29.48
N ARG A 60 -3.51 -17.14 30.24
CA ARG A 60 -2.37 -16.25 30.02
C ARG A 60 -1.70 -16.48 28.66
N ASN A 61 -1.51 -17.74 28.27
CA ASN A 61 -0.95 -18.09 26.97
C ASN A 61 -1.87 -17.65 25.82
N MET A 62 -3.18 -17.80 25.99
CA MET A 62 -4.17 -17.34 25.00
C MET A 62 -4.15 -15.81 24.87
N VAL A 63 -4.11 -15.08 25.98
CA VAL A 63 -4.00 -13.61 25.97
C VAL A 63 -2.70 -13.17 25.30
N LEU A 64 -1.56 -13.78 25.66
CA LEU A 64 -0.28 -13.47 25.03
C LEU A 64 -0.33 -13.73 23.51
N ARG A 65 -0.88 -14.86 23.08
CA ARG A 65 -1.03 -15.19 21.66
C ARG A 65 -1.89 -14.17 20.92
N LEU A 66 -3.06 -13.83 21.45
CA LEU A 66 -3.95 -12.83 20.84
C LEU A 66 -3.25 -11.46 20.73
N GLN A 67 -2.47 -11.08 21.75
CA GLN A 67 -1.67 -9.84 21.71
C GLN A 67 -0.60 -9.87 20.61
N MET A 68 0.14 -10.98 20.47
CA MET A 68 1.14 -11.13 19.41
C MET A 68 0.51 -11.19 18.02
N ASP A 69 -0.66 -11.79 17.88
CA ASP A 69 -1.41 -11.80 16.62
C ASP A 69 -1.79 -10.39 16.19
N ALA A 70 -2.45 -9.64 17.09
CA ALA A 70 -2.86 -8.27 16.82
C ALA A 70 -1.65 -7.37 16.52
N MET A 71 -0.52 -7.62 17.18
CA MET A 71 0.72 -6.89 16.92
C MET A 71 1.33 -7.26 15.56
N ALA A 72 1.31 -8.53 15.16
CA ALA A 72 1.78 -8.94 13.84
C ALA A 72 0.91 -8.34 12.73
N GLU A 73 -0.41 -8.30 12.90
CA GLU A 73 -1.35 -7.61 11.99
C GLU A 73 -1.06 -6.11 11.92
N SER A 74 -0.78 -5.48 13.06
CA SER A 74 -0.37 -4.06 13.11
C SER A 74 0.90 -3.81 12.29
N GLY A 75 1.87 -4.73 12.33
CA GLY A 75 3.07 -4.66 11.48
C GLY A 75 2.77 -4.78 9.98
N LEU A 76 1.77 -5.59 9.60
CA LEU A 76 1.31 -5.66 8.20
C LEU A 76 0.65 -4.34 7.75
N GLU A 77 -0.24 -3.76 8.56
CA GLU A 77 -0.89 -2.49 8.23
C GLU A 77 0.11 -1.31 8.24
N HIS A 78 1.10 -1.31 9.15
CA HIS A 78 2.19 -0.33 9.13
C HIS A 78 2.97 -0.41 7.80
N ALA A 79 3.33 -1.62 7.36
CA ALA A 79 3.99 -1.82 6.07
C ALA A 79 3.15 -1.31 4.90
N LYS A 80 1.87 -1.66 4.88
CA LYS A 80 0.92 -1.21 3.87
C LYS A 80 0.80 0.32 3.82
N GLY A 81 0.75 0.98 4.99
CA GLY A 81 0.73 2.43 5.08
C GLY A 81 1.95 3.08 4.42
N LEU A 82 3.16 2.61 4.73
CA LEU A 82 4.40 3.14 4.16
C LEU A 82 4.57 2.83 2.66
N ILE A 83 4.10 1.67 2.20
CA ILE A 83 4.12 1.31 0.77
C ILE A 83 3.11 2.16 -0.02
N LEU A 84 1.96 2.50 0.57
CA LEU A 84 0.96 3.38 -0.03
C LEU A 84 1.42 4.84 -0.13
N HIS A 85 2.29 5.26 0.78
CA HIS A 85 2.84 6.62 0.84
C HIS A 85 4.36 6.60 0.61
N PRO A 86 4.83 6.18 -0.58
CA PRO A 86 6.26 6.06 -0.85
C PRO A 86 6.99 7.40 -0.77
N GLN A 87 6.28 8.53 -0.70
CA GLN A 87 6.87 9.86 -0.53
C GLN A 87 7.48 10.08 0.86
N GLU A 88 7.03 9.35 1.88
CA GLU A 88 7.42 9.53 3.28
C GLU A 88 8.73 8.81 3.65
N ILE A 89 9.18 7.92 2.78
CA ILE A 89 10.40 7.13 2.95
C ILE A 89 11.52 7.68 2.07
N THR A 90 12.78 7.40 2.38
CA THR A 90 13.92 7.91 1.59
C THR A 90 14.32 6.98 0.44
N GLN A 91 14.11 5.67 0.60
CA GLN A 91 14.43 4.64 -0.39
C GLN A 91 13.33 4.49 -1.45
N GLU A 92 13.52 3.67 -2.48
CA GLU A 92 12.47 3.43 -3.50
C GLU A 92 11.16 2.92 -2.86
N TYR A 93 11.26 1.95 -1.94
CA TYR A 93 10.15 1.44 -1.15
C TYR A 93 10.66 1.08 0.26
N TRP A 94 9.74 0.93 1.22
CA TRP A 94 10.12 0.57 2.58
C TRP A 94 10.41 -0.91 2.66
N THR A 95 11.63 -1.28 3.08
CA THR A 95 12.07 -2.69 3.15
C THR A 95 11.74 -3.37 4.48
N GLY A 96 11.11 -2.65 5.42
CA GLY A 96 10.87 -3.13 6.78
C GLY A 96 11.87 -2.57 7.80
N ASP A 97 11.64 -2.88 9.07
CA ASP A 97 12.48 -2.50 10.20
C ASP A 97 12.32 -3.51 11.35
N LEU A 98 13.26 -3.51 12.31
CA LEU A 98 13.29 -4.42 13.44
C LEU A 98 12.93 -3.72 14.75
N GLY A 99 12.43 -4.48 15.73
CA GLY A 99 12.22 -4.03 17.09
C GLY A 99 11.24 -2.86 17.23
N GLN A 100 10.26 -2.77 16.34
CA GLN A 100 9.26 -1.70 16.36
C GLN A 100 8.28 -1.88 17.51
N GLN A 101 7.79 -0.78 18.08
CA GLN A 101 6.82 -0.80 19.18
C GLN A 101 5.62 0.09 18.87
N LEU A 102 4.42 -0.33 19.29
CA LEU A 102 3.22 0.51 19.24
C LEU A 102 3.14 1.47 20.42
N ALA A 103 3.61 1.04 21.59
CA ALA A 103 3.68 1.83 22.80
C ALA A 103 5.11 1.88 23.31
N ALA A 104 5.65 3.09 23.44
CA ALA A 104 7.00 3.31 23.93
C ALA A 104 7.18 2.68 25.32
N GLY A 105 8.25 1.88 25.48
CA GLY A 105 8.55 1.20 26.74
C GLY A 105 7.74 -0.06 27.00
N SER A 106 6.91 -0.51 26.04
CA SER A 106 6.26 -1.82 26.18
C SER A 106 7.28 -2.96 26.10
N GLY A 107 6.89 -4.15 26.55
CA GLY A 107 7.68 -5.37 26.34
C GLY A 107 7.42 -6.01 24.97
N ASP A 108 6.54 -5.43 24.16
CA ASP A 108 6.04 -6.03 22.92
C ASP A 108 6.67 -5.34 21.72
N TYR A 109 7.11 -6.15 20.77
CA TYR A 109 7.88 -5.73 19.61
C TYR A 109 7.38 -6.45 18.37
N TYR A 110 7.61 -5.84 17.21
CA TYR A 110 7.46 -6.52 15.93
C TYR A 110 8.58 -6.17 14.98
N ASP A 111 8.97 -7.15 14.18
CA ASP A 111 9.94 -7.04 13.09
C ASP A 111 9.17 -7.16 11.78
N VAL A 112 9.38 -6.24 10.84
CA VAL A 112 8.78 -6.28 9.51
C VAL A 112 9.86 -6.43 8.45
N ASN A 113 9.62 -7.27 7.46
CA ASN A 113 10.46 -7.41 6.27
C ASN A 113 9.58 -7.33 5.02
N VAL A 114 9.96 -6.48 4.07
CA VAL A 114 9.21 -6.24 2.84
C VAL A 114 10.08 -6.53 1.62
N ALA A 115 9.59 -7.39 0.74
CA ALA A 115 10.21 -7.69 -0.55
C ALA A 115 9.29 -7.30 -1.71
N LYS A 116 9.79 -6.51 -2.65
CA LYS A 116 9.08 -6.17 -3.89
C LYS A 116 9.01 -7.41 -4.80
N LEU A 117 7.81 -7.82 -5.20
CA LEU A 117 7.59 -8.92 -6.16
C LEU A 117 7.42 -8.39 -7.59
N SER A 118 6.82 -7.21 -7.71
CA SER A 118 6.64 -6.44 -8.95
C SER A 118 6.38 -4.97 -8.59
N GLU A 119 6.17 -4.09 -9.56
CA GLU A 119 5.87 -2.66 -9.31
C GLU A 119 4.67 -2.42 -8.38
N CYS A 120 3.67 -3.31 -8.41
CA CYS A 120 2.42 -3.16 -7.65
C CYS A 120 2.16 -4.29 -6.65
N ASN A 121 3.09 -5.23 -6.46
CA ASN A 121 2.91 -6.37 -5.56
C ASN A 121 4.12 -6.53 -4.64
N TYR A 122 3.86 -6.74 -3.35
CA TYR A 122 4.87 -6.83 -2.29
C TYR A 122 4.58 -8.05 -1.43
N ARG A 123 5.64 -8.69 -0.93
CA ARG A 123 5.55 -9.69 0.12
C ARG A 123 5.99 -9.05 1.43
N ILE A 124 5.17 -9.19 2.45
CA ILE A 124 5.42 -8.63 3.78
C ILE A 124 5.44 -9.79 4.77
N ILE A 125 6.46 -9.82 5.63
CA ILE A 125 6.56 -10.74 6.77
C ILE A 125 6.61 -9.88 8.02
N SER A 126 5.68 -10.10 8.94
CA SER A 126 5.59 -9.41 10.22
C SER A 126 5.71 -10.43 11.36
N THR A 127 6.75 -10.29 12.18
CA THR A 127 7.03 -11.19 13.32
C THR A 127 6.89 -10.41 14.61
N ALA A 128 5.83 -10.66 15.37
CA ALA A 128 5.60 -10.05 16.68
C ALA A 128 6.09 -10.96 17.81
N TYR A 129 6.68 -10.37 18.84
CA TYR A 129 7.20 -11.07 20.01
C TYR A 129 7.22 -10.18 21.26
N ARG A 130 7.14 -10.79 22.45
CA ARG A 130 7.36 -10.10 23.72
C ARG A 130 8.74 -10.42 24.25
N LEU A 131 9.47 -9.42 24.75
CA LEU A 131 10.73 -9.62 25.44
C LEU A 131 10.51 -9.61 26.95
N GLN A 132 11.00 -10.65 27.64
CA GLN A 132 11.07 -10.69 29.09
C GLN A 132 12.50 -11.07 29.49
N ARG A 133 13.19 -10.16 30.20
CA ARG A 133 14.61 -10.32 30.59
C ARG A 133 15.55 -10.63 29.41
N GLY A 134 15.24 -10.09 28.24
CA GLY A 134 16.03 -10.29 27.01
C GLY A 134 15.65 -11.53 26.20
N GLU A 135 14.76 -12.39 26.70
CA GLU A 135 14.29 -13.58 25.98
C GLU A 135 12.95 -13.30 25.28
N ARG A 136 12.78 -13.84 24.06
CA ARG A 136 11.52 -13.78 23.32
C ARG A 136 10.53 -14.79 23.93
N ILE A 137 9.47 -14.28 24.54
CA ILE A 137 8.35 -15.05 25.07
C ILE A 137 7.09 -14.78 24.25
N GLY A 138 6.50 -15.81 23.66
CA GLY A 138 5.39 -15.62 22.71
C GLY A 138 5.87 -15.01 21.39
N CYS A 139 5.50 -15.65 20.29
CA CYS A 139 5.87 -15.22 18.96
C CYS A 139 4.73 -15.56 18.01
N THR A 140 4.37 -14.61 17.14
CA THR A 140 3.49 -14.84 16.00
C THR A 140 4.16 -14.30 14.76
N THR A 141 4.21 -15.10 13.69
CA THR A 141 4.65 -14.64 12.37
C THR A 141 3.49 -14.66 11.39
N LEU A 142 3.27 -13.54 10.72
CA LEU A 142 2.35 -13.42 9.60
C LEU A 142 3.12 -13.13 8.32
N LYS A 143 2.70 -13.76 7.23
CA LYS A 143 3.21 -13.54 5.89
C LYS A 143 2.05 -13.16 4.98
N ALA A 144 2.16 -12.05 4.28
CA ALA A 144 1.12 -11.54 3.41
C ALA A 144 1.67 -11.12 2.05
N GLU A 145 0.81 -11.12 1.04
CA GLU A 145 1.07 -10.49 -0.26
C GLU A 145 0.15 -9.28 -0.43
N LEU A 146 0.74 -8.10 -0.45
CA LEU A 146 0.05 -6.82 -0.65
C LEU A 146 0.03 -6.47 -2.14
N ARG A 147 -1.14 -6.08 -2.64
CA ARG A 147 -1.32 -5.49 -3.97
C ARG A 147 -1.76 -4.03 -3.83
N LEU A 148 -1.15 -3.15 -4.61
CA LEU A 148 -1.64 -1.78 -4.82
C LEU A 148 -2.74 -1.81 -5.88
N ASP A 149 -3.92 -1.31 -5.52
CA ASP A 149 -5.12 -1.40 -6.33
C ASP A 149 -6.15 -0.33 -5.89
N PRO A 150 -6.68 0.48 -6.81
CA PRO A 150 -6.23 0.62 -8.19
C PRO A 150 -4.83 1.24 -8.25
N CYS A 151 -4.08 0.90 -9.28
CA CYS A 151 -2.74 1.41 -9.55
C CYS A 151 -2.69 2.00 -10.97
N ILE A 152 -3.08 3.28 -11.08
CA ILE A 152 -3.30 3.96 -12.34
C ILE A 152 -1.98 4.21 -13.09
N ALA A 153 -1.80 3.50 -14.20
CA ALA A 153 -0.73 3.73 -15.16
C ALA A 153 -1.08 4.86 -16.14
N TYR A 154 -2.35 4.93 -16.58
CA TYR A 154 -2.82 5.92 -17.54
C TYR A 154 -4.11 6.59 -17.06
N TRP A 155 -4.09 7.92 -16.98
CA TRP A 155 -5.21 8.75 -16.54
C TRP A 155 -5.54 9.74 -17.65
N GLN A 156 -6.78 9.74 -18.12
CA GLN A 156 -7.31 10.71 -19.08
C GLN A 156 -8.48 11.49 -18.45
N GLY A 157 -8.48 12.82 -18.57
CA GLY A 157 -9.54 13.67 -17.99
C GLY A 157 -10.84 13.77 -18.82
N THR A 158 -10.77 13.44 -20.10
CA THR A 158 -11.87 13.53 -21.07
C THR A 158 -12.10 12.18 -21.75
N ASP A 159 -12.92 12.14 -22.81
CA ASP A 159 -12.95 10.99 -23.71
C ASP A 159 -11.56 10.65 -24.24
N ALA A 160 -11.28 9.36 -24.42
CA ALA A 160 -10.00 8.87 -24.92
C ALA A 160 -10.17 7.70 -25.89
N VAL A 161 -9.18 7.58 -26.76
CA VAL A 161 -8.90 6.36 -27.52
C VAL A 161 -7.55 5.82 -27.07
N ILE A 162 -7.45 4.50 -26.84
CA ILE A 162 -6.20 3.78 -26.68
C ILE A 162 -5.92 3.07 -28.01
N PRO A 163 -5.08 3.63 -28.91
CA PRO A 163 -4.72 3.02 -30.18
C PRO A 163 -4.11 1.62 -30.02
N SER A 164 -4.10 0.84 -31.10
CA SER A 164 -3.57 -0.54 -31.11
C SER A 164 -2.09 -0.62 -30.75
N GLN A 165 -1.33 0.47 -30.91
CA GLN A 165 0.09 0.56 -30.58
C GLN A 165 0.37 0.89 -29.10
N VAL A 166 -0.67 1.12 -28.31
CA VAL A 166 -0.54 1.47 -26.90
C VAL A 166 -0.66 0.22 -26.04
N HIS A 167 0.35 0.02 -25.20
CA HIS A 167 0.41 -1.05 -24.22
C HIS A 167 0.50 -0.46 -22.81
N VAL A 168 -0.53 -0.71 -22.00
CA VAL A 168 -0.59 -0.28 -20.60
C VAL A 168 -0.45 -1.49 -19.69
N THR A 169 0.50 -1.47 -18.76
CA THR A 169 0.65 -2.43 -17.67
C THR A 169 0.32 -1.74 -16.36
N GLY A 170 -0.84 -2.04 -15.79
CA GLY A 170 -1.47 -1.26 -14.72
C GLY A 170 -2.84 -0.74 -15.15
N ASP A 171 -3.47 0.01 -14.25
CA ASP A 171 -4.88 0.37 -14.41
C ASP A 171 -5.05 1.66 -15.23
N VAL A 172 -6.22 1.80 -15.85
CA VAL A 172 -6.56 2.93 -16.70
C VAL A 172 -7.80 3.64 -16.16
N TYR A 173 -7.74 4.96 -16.04
CA TYR A 173 -8.92 5.78 -15.80
C TYR A 173 -9.19 6.76 -16.95
N CYS A 174 -10.45 6.90 -17.32
CA CYS A 174 -10.96 7.87 -18.28
C CYS A 174 -12.12 8.66 -17.68
N GLY A 175 -12.02 9.99 -17.67
CA GLY A 175 -13.07 10.91 -17.19
C GLY A 175 -14.28 11.02 -18.11
N GLY A 176 -14.21 10.40 -19.30
CA GLY A 176 -15.31 10.31 -20.26
C GLY A 176 -15.53 8.87 -20.76
N GLY A 177 -15.80 8.74 -22.05
CA GLY A 177 -15.88 7.47 -22.77
C GLY A 177 -14.49 7.00 -23.20
N LEU A 178 -14.27 5.69 -23.12
CA LEU A 178 -12.98 5.09 -23.45
C LEU A 178 -13.15 4.07 -24.57
N THR A 179 -12.46 4.29 -25.68
CA THR A 179 -12.39 3.31 -26.79
C THR A 179 -11.03 2.64 -26.78
N ILE A 180 -10.98 1.32 -26.62
CA ILE A 180 -9.72 0.57 -26.51
C ILE A 180 -9.52 -0.28 -27.76
N HIS A 181 -8.43 -0.01 -28.48
CA HIS A 181 -7.90 -0.85 -29.57
C HIS A 181 -6.55 -1.48 -29.20
N GLY A 182 -5.84 -0.92 -28.21
CA GLY A 182 -4.58 -1.44 -27.68
C GLY A 182 -4.74 -2.55 -26.64
N THR A 183 -3.74 -2.67 -25.77
CA THR A 183 -3.71 -3.67 -24.69
C THR A 183 -3.61 -3.01 -23.32
N VAL A 184 -4.45 -3.45 -22.39
CA VAL A 184 -4.42 -3.05 -20.98
C VAL A 184 -4.30 -4.29 -20.09
N ASP A 185 -3.16 -4.43 -19.42
CA ASP A 185 -2.88 -5.45 -18.40
C ASP A 185 -3.17 -4.86 -17.01
N GLY A 186 -4.46 -4.58 -16.76
CA GLY A 186 -5.00 -3.97 -15.54
C GLY A 186 -6.50 -3.74 -15.63
N ASP A 187 -7.07 -3.14 -14.59
CA ASP A 187 -8.47 -2.73 -14.53
C ASP A 187 -8.69 -1.42 -15.29
N VAL A 188 -9.88 -1.25 -15.85
CA VAL A 188 -10.25 -0.10 -16.68
C VAL A 188 -11.49 0.57 -16.11
N PHE A 189 -11.38 1.86 -15.84
CA PHE A 189 -12.41 2.70 -15.25
C PHE A 189 -12.80 3.81 -16.23
N ALA A 190 -14.09 3.99 -16.52
CA ALA A 190 -14.59 5.08 -17.34
C ALA A 190 -15.82 5.73 -16.72
N ALA A 191 -15.92 7.05 -16.78
CA ALA A 191 -17.08 7.79 -16.27
C ALA A 191 -18.34 7.55 -17.11
N THR A 192 -18.18 7.14 -18.38
CA THR A 192 -19.30 6.74 -19.26
C THR A 192 -19.13 5.28 -19.70
N THR A 193 -18.84 5.01 -20.98
CA THR A 193 -18.77 3.66 -21.57
C THR A 193 -17.34 3.26 -21.91
N ILE A 194 -17.09 1.95 -21.96
CA ILE A 194 -15.84 1.31 -22.41
C ILE A 194 -16.15 0.47 -23.64
N SER A 195 -15.66 0.90 -24.80
CA SER A 195 -15.88 0.24 -26.08
C SER A 195 -14.56 -0.15 -26.77
N GLY A 196 -14.65 -0.73 -27.98
CA GLY A 196 -13.49 -1.13 -28.78
C GLY A 196 -13.15 -2.62 -28.70
N SER A 197 -12.22 -3.03 -29.57
CA SER A 197 -11.83 -4.42 -29.83
C SER A 197 -10.49 -4.83 -29.20
N GLY A 198 -9.86 -3.93 -28.44
CA GLY A 198 -8.60 -4.19 -27.75
C GLY A 198 -8.72 -5.20 -26.60
N SER A 199 -7.58 -5.57 -26.04
CA SER A 199 -7.49 -6.54 -24.94
C SER A 199 -7.46 -5.85 -23.59
N ILE A 200 -8.30 -6.33 -22.66
CA ILE A 200 -8.31 -5.92 -21.27
C ILE A 200 -8.21 -7.20 -20.44
N ARG A 201 -7.19 -7.31 -19.59
CA ARG A 201 -7.01 -8.48 -18.73
C ARG A 201 -7.75 -8.35 -17.39
N GLY A 202 -7.87 -7.13 -16.87
CA GLY A 202 -8.61 -6.84 -15.64
C GLY A 202 -10.10 -6.62 -15.88
N HIS A 203 -10.74 -5.95 -14.93
CA HIS A 203 -12.18 -5.67 -14.96
C HIS A 203 -12.49 -4.39 -15.75
N ARG A 204 -13.67 -4.37 -16.37
CA ARG A 204 -14.27 -3.17 -16.95
C ARG A 204 -15.22 -2.54 -15.93
N GLN A 205 -15.00 -1.28 -15.60
CA GLN A 205 -15.84 -0.50 -14.69
C GLN A 205 -16.35 0.75 -15.43
N GLU A 206 -17.57 0.67 -15.92
CA GLU A 206 -18.27 1.76 -16.61
C GLU A 206 -19.10 2.59 -15.63
N PHE A 207 -19.44 3.82 -16.03
CA PHE A 207 -20.29 4.74 -15.25
C PHE A 207 -19.78 5.04 -13.84
N VAL A 208 -18.45 5.09 -13.67
CA VAL A 208 -17.84 5.40 -12.37
C VAL A 208 -18.15 6.86 -11.98
N GLN A 209 -18.63 7.07 -10.76
CA GLN A 209 -19.07 8.40 -10.30
C GLN A 209 -17.92 9.34 -9.93
N ALA A 210 -16.75 8.77 -9.65
CA ALA A 210 -15.55 9.51 -9.30
C ALA A 210 -14.32 8.78 -9.79
N ALA A 211 -13.24 9.52 -10.03
CA ALA A 211 -11.95 8.93 -10.36
C ALA A 211 -11.43 8.11 -9.16
N PRO A 212 -10.95 6.87 -9.37
CA PRO A 212 -10.35 6.07 -8.30
C PRO A 212 -9.10 6.72 -7.72
N VAL A 213 -8.41 7.54 -8.52
CA VAL A 213 -7.28 8.37 -8.12
C VAL A 213 -7.51 9.76 -8.70
N ALA A 214 -7.33 10.79 -7.87
CA ALA A 214 -7.50 12.17 -8.27
C ALA A 214 -6.50 12.58 -9.36
N TRP A 215 -6.78 13.66 -10.10
CA TRP A 215 -5.81 14.27 -11.01
C TRP A 215 -4.61 14.83 -10.21
N PRO A 216 -3.34 14.65 -10.64
CA PRO A 216 -2.20 15.23 -9.94
C PRO A 216 -2.28 16.75 -9.85
N GLY A 217 -2.84 17.39 -10.89
CA GLY A 217 -3.17 18.82 -10.96
C GLY A 217 -1.99 19.77 -10.85
N LEU A 218 -0.83 19.34 -11.31
CA LEU A 218 0.36 20.18 -11.42
C LEU A 218 0.16 21.24 -12.51
N SER A 219 0.68 22.45 -12.30
CA SER A 219 0.76 23.46 -13.36
C SER A 219 2.22 23.74 -13.68
N PRO A 220 2.62 23.93 -14.97
CA PRO A 220 3.95 24.43 -15.28
C PRO A 220 4.31 25.72 -14.53
N THR A 221 3.32 26.59 -14.26
CA THR A 221 3.52 27.83 -13.50
C THR A 221 3.97 27.60 -12.05
N ASP A 222 3.72 26.41 -11.48
CA ASP A 222 4.19 26.06 -10.14
C ASP A 222 5.72 26.02 -10.05
N PHE A 223 6.41 25.93 -11.19
CA PHE A 223 7.86 25.77 -11.31
C PHE A 223 8.53 26.88 -12.12
N GLU A 224 7.88 28.04 -12.31
CA GLU A 224 8.41 29.11 -13.15
C GLU A 224 9.71 29.73 -12.61
N SER A 225 9.86 29.82 -11.28
CA SER A 225 11.04 30.47 -10.67
C SER A 225 11.70 29.67 -9.56
N CYS A 226 10.91 28.91 -8.80
CA CYS A 226 11.40 28.17 -7.65
C CYS A 226 10.50 27.00 -7.32
N TYR A 227 11.00 26.10 -6.49
CA TYR A 227 10.22 25.07 -5.82
C TYR A 227 10.73 24.89 -4.39
N PHE A 228 10.02 24.12 -3.58
CA PHE A 228 10.37 23.89 -2.18
C PHE A 228 10.63 22.39 -1.90
N LEU A 229 11.62 22.12 -1.05
CA LEU A 229 11.81 20.83 -0.38
C LEU A 229 11.71 21.06 1.12
N GLY A 230 10.61 20.59 1.72
CA GLY A 230 10.27 20.94 3.09
C GLY A 230 10.16 22.46 3.23
N THR A 231 10.94 23.04 4.14
CA THR A 231 10.95 24.49 4.39
C THR A 231 11.94 25.27 3.51
N SER A 232 12.79 24.59 2.73
CA SER A 232 13.85 25.23 1.94
C SER A 232 13.41 25.53 0.52
N ARG A 233 13.67 26.75 0.04
CA ARG A 233 13.37 27.21 -1.32
C ARG A 233 14.59 27.03 -2.23
N TYR A 234 14.37 26.48 -3.42
CA TYR A 234 15.40 26.25 -4.43
C TYR A 234 15.01 26.91 -5.75
N ARG A 235 16.01 27.33 -6.53
CA ARG A 235 15.78 27.92 -7.86
C ARG A 235 15.70 26.81 -8.90
N VAL A 236 14.80 26.97 -9.86
CA VAL A 236 14.77 26.12 -11.05
C VAL A 236 15.94 26.48 -11.98
N GLY A 237 16.40 25.52 -12.78
CA GLY A 237 17.29 25.79 -13.90
C GLY A 237 16.48 26.27 -15.09
N THR A 238 16.62 27.54 -15.46
CA THR A 238 15.95 28.08 -16.65
C THR A 238 16.63 27.58 -17.92
N LEU A 239 15.82 27.16 -18.89
CA LEU A 239 16.25 26.82 -20.24
C LEU A 239 15.98 28.04 -21.12
N ASP A 240 17.00 28.88 -21.29
CA ASP A 240 16.87 30.13 -22.07
C ASP A 240 16.80 29.90 -23.59
N ASN A 241 17.07 28.66 -24.03
CA ASN A 241 17.00 28.27 -25.43
C ASN A 241 15.73 27.50 -25.71
N GLU A 242 15.01 27.89 -26.77
CA GLU A 242 13.91 27.12 -27.35
C GLU A 242 14.37 25.76 -27.89
N VAL A 243 15.69 25.55 -28.05
CA VAL A 243 16.28 24.29 -28.53
C VAL A 243 17.32 23.78 -27.54
N LEU A 244 17.11 22.56 -27.05
CA LEU A 244 18.07 21.83 -26.23
C LEU A 244 18.74 20.74 -27.08
N ARG A 245 20.08 20.72 -27.13
CA ARG A 245 20.84 19.79 -27.96
C ARG A 245 21.96 19.11 -27.19
N ASP A 246 22.04 17.78 -27.29
CA ASP A 246 23.16 16.95 -26.82
C ASP A 246 23.61 17.27 -25.38
N VAL A 247 22.65 17.44 -24.47
CA VAL A 247 22.91 17.89 -23.09
C VAL A 247 22.63 16.80 -22.07
N ARG A 248 23.38 16.88 -20.96
CA ARG A 248 23.11 16.11 -19.75
C ARG A 248 22.88 17.07 -18.58
N LEU A 249 21.66 17.06 -18.05
CA LEU A 249 21.21 17.91 -16.95
C LEU A 249 21.07 17.07 -15.67
N ARG A 250 21.67 17.53 -14.57
CA ARG A 250 21.80 16.79 -13.31
C ARG A 250 21.39 17.66 -12.11
N PRO A 251 20.94 17.10 -10.99
CA PRO A 251 20.67 17.90 -9.80
C PRO A 251 21.96 18.59 -9.30
N THR A 252 21.82 19.79 -8.75
CA THR A 252 22.93 20.55 -8.15
C THR A 252 22.61 20.89 -6.71
N SER A 253 23.56 21.44 -5.95
CA SER A 253 23.31 21.87 -4.56
C SER A 253 22.27 23.00 -4.47
N THR A 254 22.14 23.83 -5.50
CA THR A 254 21.15 24.92 -5.58
C THR A 254 19.84 24.51 -6.27
N ASN A 255 19.83 23.36 -6.93
CA ASN A 255 18.68 22.73 -7.58
C ASN A 255 18.69 21.21 -7.32
N PRO A 256 18.52 20.76 -6.07
CA PRO A 256 18.61 19.34 -5.69
C PRO A 256 17.50 18.45 -6.26
N GLY A 257 16.40 19.03 -6.73
CA GLY A 257 15.33 18.32 -7.44
C GLY A 257 15.60 18.19 -8.93
N GLY A 258 16.63 18.88 -9.45
CA GLY A 258 16.93 18.91 -10.88
C GLY A 258 15.77 19.42 -11.71
N VAL A 259 15.08 20.47 -11.26
CA VAL A 259 13.93 21.04 -11.98
C VAL A 259 14.44 22.00 -13.06
N TYR A 260 14.10 21.72 -14.32
CA TYR A 260 14.49 22.51 -15.49
C TYR A 260 13.25 23.06 -16.20
N TYR A 261 13.20 24.37 -16.40
CA TYR A 261 12.02 25.10 -16.85
C TYR A 261 12.24 25.77 -18.20
N GLY A 262 11.43 25.41 -19.20
CA GLY A 262 11.33 26.12 -20.49
C GLY A 262 10.10 27.03 -20.53
N ASP A 263 10.33 28.34 -20.68
CA ASP A 263 9.26 29.35 -20.83
C ASP A 263 8.82 29.46 -22.29
N GLY A 264 8.08 28.48 -22.77
CA GLY A 264 7.58 28.45 -24.14
C GLY A 264 7.49 27.04 -24.69
N ASP A 265 7.61 26.94 -26.01
CA ASP A 265 7.84 25.67 -26.69
C ASP A 265 9.30 25.25 -26.50
N LEU A 266 9.56 23.94 -26.47
CA LEU A 266 10.91 23.40 -26.32
C LEU A 266 11.16 22.28 -27.34
N ASP A 267 12.12 22.51 -28.21
CA ASP A 267 12.67 21.54 -29.15
C ASP A 267 13.81 20.74 -28.52
N LEU A 268 13.71 19.42 -28.49
CA LEU A 268 14.79 18.52 -28.09
C LEU A 268 15.45 17.92 -29.33
N LYS A 269 16.78 18.02 -29.44
CA LYS A 269 17.58 17.52 -30.57
C LYS A 269 18.76 16.68 -30.09
N GLY A 270 19.05 15.57 -30.77
CA GLY A 270 20.17 14.69 -30.43
C GLY A 270 19.93 13.90 -29.15
N ARG A 271 20.97 13.70 -28.33
CA ARG A 271 20.89 12.89 -27.11
C ARG A 271 20.72 13.74 -25.86
N ILE A 272 19.58 13.64 -25.21
CA ILE A 272 19.24 14.40 -24.00
C ILE A 272 19.10 13.46 -22.81
N GLU A 273 19.83 13.73 -21.75
CA GLU A 273 19.69 13.02 -20.47
C GLU A 273 19.39 14.00 -19.34
N ILE A 274 18.26 13.82 -18.65
CA ILE A 274 17.87 14.65 -17.52
C ILE A 274 17.65 13.76 -16.30
N ASP A 275 18.29 14.10 -15.19
CA ASP A 275 18.04 13.49 -13.89
C ASP A 275 17.42 14.55 -13.00
N GLY A 276 16.11 14.44 -12.81
CA GLY A 276 15.25 15.50 -12.30
C GLY A 276 13.96 15.60 -13.09
N MET A 277 13.44 16.82 -13.18
CA MET A 277 12.14 17.14 -13.76
C MET A 277 12.33 18.10 -14.92
N LEU A 278 11.70 17.80 -16.07
CA LEU A 278 11.56 18.76 -17.16
C LEU A 278 10.16 19.39 -17.14
N VAL A 279 10.11 20.70 -17.18
CA VAL A 279 8.88 21.50 -17.23
C VAL A 279 8.88 22.35 -18.48
N VAL A 280 7.83 22.24 -19.28
CA VAL A 280 7.64 23.01 -20.52
C VAL A 280 6.28 23.69 -20.45
N ARG A 281 6.28 25.03 -20.55
CA ARG A 281 5.05 25.82 -20.43
C ARG A 281 4.05 25.51 -21.54
N ASN A 282 4.53 25.34 -22.77
CA ASN A 282 3.70 25.09 -23.95
C ASN A 282 3.95 23.68 -24.50
N ASP A 283 4.41 23.57 -25.75
CA ASP A 283 4.59 22.30 -26.44
C ASP A 283 6.03 21.77 -26.28
N LEU A 284 6.16 20.47 -26.04
CA LEU A 284 7.45 19.78 -26.08
C LEU A 284 7.58 19.04 -27.42
N ILE A 285 8.63 19.33 -28.18
CA ILE A 285 8.83 18.83 -29.53
C ILE A 285 10.12 18.00 -29.57
N LEU A 286 10.03 16.73 -29.97
CA LEU A 286 11.18 15.88 -30.23
C LEU A 286 11.48 15.89 -31.72
N ALA A 287 12.64 16.44 -32.09
CA ALA A 287 13.11 16.46 -33.47
C ALA A 287 13.50 15.05 -33.97
N GLU A 288 13.77 14.93 -35.27
CA GLU A 288 14.25 13.69 -35.90
C GLU A 288 15.48 13.10 -35.22
N HIS A 289 15.47 11.77 -35.07
CA HIS A 289 16.55 10.99 -34.47
C HIS A 289 16.94 11.42 -33.05
N CYS A 290 15.98 11.92 -32.27
CA CYS A 290 16.19 12.38 -30.91
C CYS A 290 16.03 11.22 -29.90
N GLU A 291 17.00 11.10 -28.98
CA GLU A 291 16.95 10.16 -27.87
C GLU A 291 16.93 10.93 -26.55
N VAL A 292 15.82 10.84 -25.82
CA VAL A 292 15.59 11.58 -24.58
C VAL A 292 15.32 10.61 -23.45
N VAL A 293 16.09 10.72 -22.37
CA VAL A 293 15.86 9.97 -21.14
C VAL A 293 15.72 10.93 -19.97
N ILE A 294 14.57 10.87 -19.30
CA ILE A 294 14.29 11.68 -18.11
C ILE A 294 14.04 10.75 -16.93
N ARG A 295 14.85 10.88 -15.88
CA ARG A 295 14.74 10.12 -14.64
C ARG A 295 14.37 11.05 -13.50
N ALA A 296 13.15 10.94 -13.01
CA ALA A 296 12.70 11.77 -11.90
C ALA A 296 13.59 11.58 -10.67
N VAL A 297 13.92 12.69 -10.02
CA VAL A 297 14.35 12.64 -8.62
C VAL A 297 13.14 12.23 -7.78
N LYS A 298 13.38 11.46 -6.72
CA LYS A 298 12.32 11.01 -5.81
C LYS A 298 11.41 12.17 -5.40
N ASN A 299 10.10 11.92 -5.41
CA ASN A 299 9.03 12.87 -5.06
C ASN A 299 8.79 13.99 -6.08
N PHE A 300 9.44 13.96 -7.25
CA PHE A 300 9.16 14.85 -8.37
C PHE A 300 8.56 14.06 -9.55
N PRO A 301 7.77 14.72 -10.41
CA PRO A 301 7.46 14.16 -11.72
C PRO A 301 8.72 14.14 -12.61
N ALA A 302 8.72 13.27 -13.61
CA ALA A 302 9.74 13.28 -14.66
C ALA A 302 9.46 14.41 -15.66
N LEU A 303 8.21 14.57 -16.08
CA LEU A 303 7.83 15.47 -17.16
C LEU A 303 6.51 16.20 -16.88
N LEU A 304 6.51 17.52 -17.13
CA LEU A 304 5.30 18.36 -17.08
C LEU A 304 5.25 19.24 -18.34
N VAL A 305 4.24 19.03 -19.18
CA VAL A 305 4.03 19.78 -20.43
C VAL A 305 2.67 20.46 -20.36
N GLY A 306 2.63 21.79 -20.51
CA GLY A 306 1.39 22.55 -20.39
C GLY A 306 0.41 22.33 -21.53
N ARG A 307 0.90 21.94 -22.71
CA ARG A 307 0.08 21.68 -23.89
C ARG A 307 0.38 20.31 -24.49
N ASP A 308 0.96 20.25 -25.68
CA ASP A 308 1.11 19.02 -26.47
C ASP A 308 2.53 18.45 -26.38
N LEU A 309 2.65 17.13 -26.33
CA LEU A 309 3.91 16.43 -26.60
C LEU A 309 3.91 15.96 -28.06
N LYS A 310 4.88 16.43 -28.85
CA LYS A 310 4.99 16.13 -30.28
C LYS A 310 6.29 15.39 -30.55
N MET A 311 6.20 14.24 -31.18
CA MET A 311 7.33 13.50 -31.73
C MET A 311 7.23 13.60 -33.25
N GLY A 312 8.37 13.85 -33.92
CA GLY A 312 8.43 13.86 -35.38
C GLY A 312 8.21 12.48 -36.00
N ALA A 313 8.51 12.29 -37.28
CA ALA A 313 8.13 11.09 -38.02
C ALA A 313 9.22 10.00 -38.11
N ASP A 314 10.36 10.12 -37.42
CA ASP A 314 11.48 9.19 -37.63
C ASP A 314 12.40 9.06 -36.40
N ARG A 315 12.31 7.87 -35.78
CA ARG A 315 13.20 7.35 -34.73
C ARG A 315 13.38 8.28 -33.52
N GLN A 316 12.28 8.82 -33.01
CA GLN A 316 12.27 9.53 -31.72
C GLN A 316 12.03 8.57 -30.57
N HIS A 317 12.95 8.54 -29.61
CA HIS A 317 12.82 7.72 -28.40
C HIS A 317 12.72 8.63 -27.17
N LEU A 318 11.61 8.56 -26.45
CA LEU A 318 11.41 9.23 -25.16
C LEU A 318 11.20 8.19 -24.06
N ARG A 319 12.11 8.15 -23.10
CA ARG A 319 12.00 7.31 -21.90
C ARG A 319 11.83 8.17 -20.66
N LEU A 320 10.73 7.94 -19.94
CA LEU A 320 10.39 8.63 -18.71
C LEU A 320 10.36 7.63 -17.54
N GLU A 321 11.07 7.94 -16.46
CA GLU A 321 11.02 7.21 -15.19
C GLU A 321 10.44 8.13 -14.13
N GLY A 322 9.12 8.06 -13.92
CA GLY A 322 8.36 8.92 -13.02
C GLY A 322 6.98 9.31 -13.58
N LEU A 323 6.35 10.29 -12.95
CA LEU A 323 5.08 10.86 -13.44
C LEU A 323 5.32 11.75 -14.67
N ALA A 324 4.50 11.57 -15.70
CA ALA A 324 4.40 12.46 -16.85
C ALA A 324 3.00 13.08 -16.90
N GLN A 325 2.90 14.41 -16.82
CA GLN A 325 1.62 15.12 -16.94
C GLN A 325 1.64 16.02 -18.17
N ILE A 326 0.64 15.85 -19.04
CA ILE A 326 0.52 16.55 -20.32
C ILE A 326 -0.86 17.22 -20.36
N GLY A 327 -0.88 18.51 -20.68
CA GLY A 327 -2.12 19.30 -20.62
C GLY A 327 -3.12 18.98 -21.73
N ARG A 328 -2.64 18.48 -22.87
CA ARG A 328 -3.46 18.19 -24.05
C ARG A 328 -3.05 16.86 -24.68
N SER A 329 -2.67 16.84 -25.96
CA SER A 329 -2.50 15.61 -26.73
C SER A 329 -1.05 15.12 -26.75
N ILE A 330 -0.88 13.85 -27.09
CA ILE A 330 0.41 13.30 -27.52
C ILE A 330 0.29 12.99 -29.02
N ARG A 331 1.18 13.56 -29.83
CA ARG A 331 1.29 13.23 -31.25
C ARG A 331 2.61 12.54 -31.50
N MET A 332 2.56 11.28 -31.92
CA MET A 332 3.78 10.50 -32.08
C MET A 332 4.42 10.60 -33.47
N GLY A 333 3.74 11.24 -34.43
CA GLY A 333 4.18 11.33 -35.82
C GLY A 333 4.15 9.94 -36.51
N ASN A 334 3.34 9.79 -37.56
CA ASN A 334 3.29 8.51 -38.27
C ASN A 334 4.68 8.19 -38.84
N GLY A 335 5.28 7.07 -38.41
CA GLY A 335 6.67 6.76 -38.70
C GLY A 335 7.13 5.51 -37.98
N GLU A 336 8.04 4.75 -38.59
CA GLU A 336 8.61 3.56 -37.97
C GLU A 336 9.69 3.94 -36.94
N GLY A 337 9.67 3.26 -35.79
CA GLY A 337 10.74 3.37 -34.80
C GLY A 337 10.56 4.47 -33.75
N ASN A 338 9.41 5.15 -33.72
CA ASN A 338 9.09 6.07 -32.63
C ASN A 338 8.66 5.30 -31.38
N ALA A 339 9.24 5.64 -30.23
CA ALA A 339 8.98 4.94 -28.98
C ALA A 339 8.83 5.92 -27.81
N LEU A 340 7.67 5.89 -27.15
CA LEU A 340 7.43 6.56 -25.87
C LEU A 340 7.27 5.50 -24.79
N ARG A 341 8.20 5.47 -23.83
CA ARG A 341 8.22 4.49 -22.74
C ARG A 341 8.16 5.19 -21.39
N ILE A 342 7.17 4.84 -20.59
CA ILE A 342 6.92 5.44 -19.29
C ILE A 342 6.92 4.35 -18.23
N SER A 343 7.84 4.46 -17.26
CA SER A 343 7.85 3.65 -16.03
C SER A 343 7.43 4.57 -14.89
N GLY A 344 6.14 4.58 -14.56
CA GLY A 344 5.53 5.55 -13.66
C GLY A 344 4.04 5.68 -13.94
N ALA A 345 3.58 6.89 -14.21
CA ALA A 345 2.19 7.17 -14.59
C ALA A 345 2.15 8.23 -15.68
N LEU A 346 1.21 8.09 -16.62
CA LEU A 346 0.92 9.08 -17.66
C LEU A 346 -0.45 9.70 -17.39
N CYS A 347 -0.49 11.02 -17.29
CA CYS A 347 -1.67 11.80 -16.97
C CYS A 347 -1.92 12.83 -18.07
N LEU A 348 -2.98 12.65 -18.87
CA LEU A 348 -3.44 13.61 -19.88
C LEU A 348 -4.69 14.34 -19.38
N ALA A 349 -4.64 15.66 -19.35
CA ALA A 349 -5.76 16.45 -18.85
C ALA A 349 -6.94 16.47 -19.85
N ALA A 350 -6.62 16.51 -21.14
CA ALA A 350 -7.56 16.58 -22.26
C ALA A 350 -6.93 15.94 -23.51
N GLY A 351 -7.65 15.93 -24.64
CA GLY A 351 -7.11 15.44 -25.91
C GLY A 351 -7.02 13.91 -25.98
N THR A 352 -6.14 13.39 -26.84
CA THR A 352 -5.92 11.95 -26.99
C THR A 352 -4.48 11.68 -27.48
N VAL A 353 -4.09 10.41 -27.53
CA VAL A 353 -2.89 9.97 -28.23
C VAL A 353 -3.24 9.81 -29.71
N GLU A 354 -2.52 10.51 -30.58
CA GLU A 354 -2.79 10.64 -32.01
C GLU A 354 -1.56 10.23 -32.84
N GLU A 355 -1.79 9.90 -34.12
CA GLU A 355 -0.74 9.65 -35.12
C GLU A 355 0.27 8.56 -34.70
N THR A 356 -0.22 7.47 -34.12
CA THR A 356 0.62 6.38 -33.57
C THR A 356 0.98 5.30 -34.58
N THR A 357 0.72 5.48 -35.88
CA THR A 357 0.98 4.41 -36.87
C THR A 357 2.49 4.18 -36.99
N GLY A 358 2.94 2.94 -36.75
CA GLY A 358 4.37 2.58 -36.77
C GLY A 358 5.13 2.88 -35.46
N CYS A 359 4.44 3.45 -34.46
CA CYS A 359 5.02 3.84 -33.17
C CYS A 359 4.79 2.77 -32.09
N GLU A 360 5.51 2.86 -30.96
CA GLU A 360 5.27 2.10 -29.72
C GLU A 360 5.03 3.08 -28.56
N LEU A 361 3.87 2.99 -27.91
CA LEU A 361 3.64 3.65 -26.61
C LEU A 361 3.49 2.59 -25.52
N ARG A 362 4.42 2.56 -24.58
CA ARG A 362 4.39 1.63 -23.45
C ARG A 362 4.36 2.38 -22.13
N ILE A 363 3.36 2.08 -21.32
CA ILE A 363 3.15 2.68 -20.00
C ILE A 363 3.11 1.56 -18.97
N VAL A 364 4.01 1.61 -18.00
CA VAL A 364 4.08 0.62 -16.91
C VAL A 364 3.92 1.36 -15.59
N ALA A 365 2.85 1.03 -14.86
CA ALA A 365 2.62 1.52 -13.51
C ALA A 365 3.86 1.30 -12.64
N ALA A 366 4.38 2.38 -12.05
CA ALA A 366 5.42 2.31 -11.03
C ALA A 366 5.14 3.36 -9.93
N PRO A 367 4.28 3.04 -8.96
CA PRO A 367 3.85 4.00 -7.93
C PRO A 367 5.00 4.68 -7.19
N ASN A 368 6.04 3.93 -6.84
CA ASN A 368 7.21 4.45 -6.15
C ASN A 368 7.98 5.51 -6.96
N LYS A 369 7.90 5.46 -8.29
CA LYS A 369 8.55 6.43 -9.18
C LYS A 369 7.64 7.61 -9.51
N ALA A 370 6.34 7.39 -9.61
CA ALA A 370 5.36 8.40 -10.01
C ALA A 370 4.77 9.20 -8.85
N ALA A 371 4.91 8.72 -7.62
CA ALA A 371 4.48 9.43 -6.44
C ALA A 371 5.24 10.76 -6.28
N ILE A 372 4.49 11.82 -6.00
CA ILE A 372 5.01 13.18 -5.85
C ILE A 372 4.71 13.74 -4.46
N LEU A 373 5.66 14.53 -3.96
CA LEU A 373 5.51 15.38 -2.78
C LEU A 373 6.20 16.70 -3.12
N ILE A 374 5.41 17.66 -3.60
CA ILE A 374 5.90 18.99 -3.98
C ILE A 374 5.26 20.04 -3.10
N TRP A 375 5.99 21.11 -2.84
CA TRP A 375 5.56 22.17 -1.94
C TRP A 375 5.44 23.44 -2.79
N GLN A 376 4.20 23.92 -3.03
CA GLN A 376 3.97 25.17 -3.77
C GLN A 376 4.27 26.40 -2.90
N ALA A 377 4.13 26.25 -1.59
CA ALA A 377 4.48 27.24 -0.59
C ALA A 377 5.01 26.53 0.66
N PRO A 378 5.73 27.24 1.56
CA PRO A 378 6.08 26.69 2.87
C PRO A 378 4.82 26.15 3.55
N GLN A 379 4.90 24.91 4.06
CA GLN A 379 3.83 24.24 4.82
C GLN A 379 2.57 23.84 4.04
N SER A 380 2.57 23.92 2.71
CA SER A 380 1.48 23.40 1.86
C SER A 380 2.01 22.29 0.93
N PRO A 381 2.36 21.10 1.48
CA PRO A 381 2.74 19.97 0.66
C PRO A 381 1.54 19.47 -0.14
N ARG A 382 1.73 19.33 -1.44
CA ARG A 382 0.83 18.57 -2.31
C ARG A 382 1.42 17.19 -2.51
N GLN A 383 0.65 16.20 -2.08
CA GLN A 383 0.96 14.79 -2.27
C GLN A 383 0.04 14.21 -3.33
N TRP A 384 0.59 13.35 -4.17
CA TRP A 384 -0.19 12.54 -5.09
C TRP A 384 0.52 11.22 -5.36
N SER A 385 -0.26 10.15 -5.50
CA SER A 385 0.20 8.80 -5.82
C SER A 385 -0.76 8.18 -6.85
N PRO A 386 -0.26 7.39 -7.82
CA PRO A 386 -1.13 6.65 -8.73
C PRO A 386 -1.83 5.45 -8.06
N ALA A 387 -1.47 5.11 -6.82
CA ALA A 387 -2.13 4.06 -6.06
C ALA A 387 -3.31 4.66 -5.26
N GLY A 388 -4.54 4.22 -5.57
CA GLY A 388 -5.76 4.63 -4.85
C GLY A 388 -6.00 3.86 -3.56
N GLY A 389 -5.34 2.71 -3.40
CA GLY A 389 -5.50 1.84 -2.25
C GLY A 389 -4.58 0.62 -2.32
N ALA A 390 -4.69 -0.23 -1.31
CA ALA A 390 -3.98 -1.50 -1.26
C ALA A 390 -4.76 -2.54 -0.46
N PHE A 391 -4.62 -3.80 -0.83
CA PHE A 391 -5.23 -4.92 -0.12
C PHE A 391 -4.29 -6.13 -0.07
N PHE A 392 -4.46 -6.97 0.95
CA PHE A 392 -3.74 -8.24 1.04
C PHE A 392 -4.48 -9.31 0.23
N LYS A 393 -3.81 -9.91 -0.75
CA LYS A 393 -4.37 -11.03 -1.51
C LYS A 393 -4.59 -12.26 -0.63
N TYR A 394 -3.66 -12.47 0.31
CA TYR A 394 -3.74 -13.50 1.33
C TYR A 394 -2.88 -13.10 2.53
N ILE A 395 -3.21 -13.71 3.68
CA ILE A 395 -2.42 -13.65 4.91
C ILE A 395 -2.29 -15.09 5.41
N GLU A 396 -1.05 -15.53 5.58
CA GLU A 396 -0.69 -16.84 6.10
C GLU A 396 -0.04 -16.67 7.48
N ARG A 397 -0.39 -17.56 8.40
CA ARG A 397 0.16 -17.59 9.76
C ARG A 397 1.12 -18.77 9.89
N HIS A 398 2.28 -18.51 10.50
CA HIS A 398 3.32 -19.51 10.75
C HIS A 398 3.55 -19.74 12.24
#